data_AF-A0A844Z8D3-F1
#
_entry.id   AF-A0A844Z8D3-F1
#
_cell.length_a   1.000
_cell.length_b   1.000
_cell.length_c   1.000
_cell.angle_alpha   90.00
_cell.angle_beta   90.00
_cell.angle_gamma   90.00
#
_symmetry.space_group_name_H-M   'P 1'
#
loop_
_entity.id
_entity.type
_entity.pdbx_description
1 polymer ?
#
loop_
_entity_poly.entity_id
_entity_poly.type
_entity_poly.pdbx_seq_one_letter_code
_entity_poly.pdbx_strand_id
1 'polypeptide(L)'
;MRKLLFAIIVLVLLVGIALQTGLAKPVVQWRVESALLESGMSEKRASCMAARMVDRLSIQQLYELRQGMAPRDGETDKPDGLGDLIKRLRRGTDTETVTVVTSSAGLCAIGIG
;
A
#
# COMPACT_ATOMS: atom_id res chain seq x y z
N MET A 1 -3.07 30.39 19.92
CA MET A 1 -2.79 30.11 18.49
C MET A 1 -1.32 29.75 18.21
N ARG A 2 -0.33 30.52 18.68
CA ARG A 2 1.12 30.17 18.54
C ARG A 2 1.53 28.80 19.10
N LYS A 3 1.00 28.40 20.26
CA LYS A 3 1.28 27.08 20.86
C LYS A 3 0.67 25.91 20.08
N LEU A 4 -0.50 26.13 19.46
CA LEU A 4 -1.14 25.16 18.56
C LEU A 4 -0.36 25.03 17.25
N LEU A 5 0.11 26.14 16.69
CA LEU A 5 0.98 26.13 15.51
C LEU A 5 2.29 25.39 15.80
N PHE A 6 2.92 25.61 16.96
CA PHE A 6 4.11 24.87 17.35
C PHE A 6 3.85 23.37 17.54
N ALA A 7 2.74 23.01 18.18
CA ALA A 7 2.35 21.61 18.35
C ALA A 7 2.08 20.92 16.99
N ILE A 8 1.43 21.60 16.05
CA ILE A 8 1.18 21.10 14.70
C ILE A 8 2.50 20.94 13.93
N ILE A 9 3.41 21.91 14.01
CA ILE A 9 4.73 21.83 13.36
C ILE A 9 5.53 20.66 13.92
N VAL A 10 5.56 20.48 15.24
CA VAL A 10 6.24 19.35 15.89
C VAL A 10 5.60 18.01 15.50
N LEU A 11 4.27 17.94 15.42
CA LEU A 11 3.56 16.75 14.96
C LEU A 11 3.94 16.40 13.50
N VAL A 12 3.94 17.39 12.61
CA VAL A 12 4.31 17.20 11.20
C VAL A 12 5.78 16.77 11.06
N LEU A 13 6.67 17.32 11.88
CA LEU A 13 8.08 16.93 11.94
C LEU A 13 8.27 15.49 12.43
N LEU A 14 7.56 15.10 13.49
CA LEU A 14 7.59 13.74 14.03
C LEU A 14 7.05 12.72 13.01
N VAL A 15 5.97 13.07 12.31
CA VAL A 15 5.45 12.26 11.20
C VAL A 15 6.51 12.16 10.10
N GLY A 16 7.09 13.28 9.64
CA GLY A 16 8.15 13.27 8.62
C GLY A 16 9.35 12.40 8.98
N ILE A 17 9.82 12.47 10.22
CA ILE A 17 10.94 11.65 10.72
C ILE A 17 10.54 10.17 10.81
N ALA A 18 9.32 9.84 11.25
CA ALA A 18 8.84 8.46 11.29
C ALA A 18 8.71 7.84 9.88
N LEU A 19 8.36 8.65 8.88
CA LEU A 19 8.33 8.24 7.48
C LEU A 19 9.74 7.98 6.93
N GLN A 20 10.75 8.76 7.34
CA GLN A 20 12.13 8.67 6.85
C GLN A 20 12.98 7.61 7.55
N THR A 21 12.73 7.35 8.83
CA THR A 21 13.50 6.39 9.64
C THR A 21 13.10 4.94 9.40
N GLY A 22 12.03 4.69 8.63
CA GLY A 22 11.55 3.34 8.35
C GLY A 22 10.93 2.62 9.55
N LEU A 23 10.81 3.29 10.71
CA LEU A 23 10.14 2.75 11.91
C LEU A 23 8.66 2.43 11.65
N ALA A 24 8.04 3.11 10.68
CA ALA A 24 6.69 2.82 10.23
C ALA A 24 6.57 1.59 9.31
N LYS A 25 7.68 1.10 8.72
CA LYS A 25 7.67 0.00 7.74
C LYS A 25 6.94 -1.27 8.22
N PRO A 26 7.22 -1.85 9.41
CA PRO A 26 6.54 -3.06 9.85
C PRO A 26 5.04 -2.86 10.06
N VAL A 27 4.63 -1.69 10.57
CA VAL A 27 3.21 -1.35 10.76
C VAL A 27 2.51 -1.18 9.42
N VAL A 28 3.16 -0.52 8.46
CA VAL A 28 2.63 -0.32 7.11
C VAL A 28 2.55 -1.65 6.36
N GLN A 29 3.56 -2.51 6.49
CA GLN A 29 3.57 -3.86 5.91
C GLN A 29 2.39 -4.68 6.41
N TRP A 30 2.19 -4.74 7.73
CA TRP A 30 1.08 -5.48 8.33
C TRP A 30 -0.30 -4.96 7.84
N ARG A 31 -0.42 -3.64 7.68
CA ARG A 31 -1.64 -3.02 7.13
C ARG A 31 -1.87 -3.35 5.66
N VAL A 32 -0.82 -3.36 4.83
CA VAL A 32 -0.89 -3.74 3.41
C VAL A 32 -1.24 -5.21 3.27
N GLU A 33 -0.59 -6.07 4.04
CA GLU A 33 -0.87 -7.50 4.08
C GLU A 33 -2.32 -7.79 4.46
N SER A 34 -2.84 -7.13 5.49
CA SER A 34 -4.24 -7.26 5.91
C SER A 34 -5.21 -6.88 4.79
N ALA A 35 -4.96 -5.77 4.08
CA ALA A 35 -5.80 -5.36 2.95
C ALA A 35 -5.75 -6.37 1.79
N LEU A 36 -4.58 -6.96 1.51
CA LEU A 36 -4.44 -8.02 0.49
C LEU A 36 -5.19 -9.29 0.90
N LEU A 37 -5.13 -9.68 2.18
CA LEU A 37 -5.91 -10.81 2.72
C LEU A 37 -7.42 -10.56 2.61
N GLU A 38 -7.88 -9.37 2.98
CA GLU A 38 -9.29 -8.97 2.86
C GLU A 38 -9.78 -8.99 1.42
N SER A 39 -8.88 -8.75 0.45
CA SER A 39 -9.13 -8.85 -0.99
C SER A 39 -9.22 -10.30 -1.52
N GLY A 40 -9.03 -11.31 -0.66
CA GLY A 40 -9.11 -12.73 -1.01
C GLY A 40 -7.77 -13.34 -1.44
N MET A 41 -6.65 -12.66 -1.21
CA MET A 41 -5.32 -13.20 -1.48
C MET A 41 -4.91 -14.23 -0.42
N SER A 42 -4.17 -15.26 -0.82
CA SER A 42 -3.61 -16.21 0.15
C SER A 42 -2.50 -15.56 0.98
N GLU A 43 -2.40 -15.95 2.25
CA GLU A 43 -1.43 -15.40 3.22
C GLU A 43 0.01 -15.36 2.71
N LYS A 44 0.47 -16.46 2.08
CA LYS A 44 1.83 -16.51 1.49
C LYS A 44 2.06 -15.49 0.38
N ARG A 45 1.04 -15.19 -0.44
CA ARG A 45 1.18 -14.19 -1.51
C ARG A 45 1.04 -12.78 -0.95
N ALA A 46 0.15 -12.58 0.02
CA ALA A 46 -0.07 -11.30 0.68
C ALA A 46 1.18 -10.83 1.41
N SER A 47 1.84 -11.70 2.19
CA SER A 47 3.06 -11.37 2.93
C SER A 47 4.23 -11.03 2.00
N CYS A 48 4.45 -11.85 0.96
CA CYS A 48 5.44 -11.61 -0.07
C CYS A 48 5.23 -10.27 -0.78
N MET A 49 3.99 -9.98 -1.20
CA MET A 49 3.66 -8.72 -1.86
C MET A 49 3.81 -7.53 -0.91
N ALA A 50 3.38 -7.64 0.34
CA ALA A 50 3.47 -6.56 1.32
C ALA A 50 4.93 -6.19 1.66
N ALA A 51 5.80 -7.19 1.86
CA ALA A 51 7.22 -6.96 2.11
C ALA A 51 7.86 -6.19 0.94
N ARG A 52 7.60 -6.64 -0.29
CA ARG A 52 8.16 -6.03 -1.50
C ARG A 52 7.62 -4.63 -1.78
N MET A 53 6.35 -4.38 -1.45
CA MET A 53 5.72 -3.06 -1.57
C MET A 53 6.33 -2.05 -0.60
N VAL A 54 6.55 -2.43 0.66
CA VAL A 54 7.14 -1.51 1.66
C VAL A 54 8.64 -1.26 1.41
N ASP A 55 9.32 -2.17 0.74
CA ASP A 55 10.71 -1.99 0.33
C ASP A 55 10.89 -1.14 -0.93
N ARG A 56 9.87 -1.05 -1.79
CA ARG A 56 9.97 -0.38 -3.10
C ARG A 56 9.14 0.88 -3.22
N LEU A 57 8.06 1.03 -2.46
CA LEU A 57 7.16 2.17 -2.53
C LEU A 57 7.41 3.15 -1.39
N SER A 58 7.33 4.44 -1.70
CA SER A 58 7.22 5.48 -0.69
C SER A 58 5.87 5.38 0.04
N ILE A 59 5.80 5.94 1.24
CA ILE A 59 4.56 5.91 2.04
C ILE A 59 3.43 6.67 1.34
N GLN A 60 3.76 7.69 0.54
CA GLN A 60 2.79 8.40 -0.29
C GLN A 60 2.20 7.49 -1.37
N GLN A 61 3.03 6.71 -2.07
CA GLN A 61 2.58 5.73 -3.06
C GLN A 61 1.76 4.59 -2.42
N LEU A 62 2.07 4.17 -1.18
CA LEU A 62 1.27 3.19 -0.44
C LEU A 62 -0.10 3.73 -0.04
N TYR A 63 -0.19 5.02 0.25
CA TYR A 63 -1.46 5.68 0.52
C TYR A 63 -2.33 5.77 -0.74
N GLU A 64 -1.75 6.14 -1.89
CA GLU A 64 -2.43 6.15 -3.18
C GLU A 64 -2.85 4.75 -3.64
N LEU A 65 -1.99 3.74 -3.41
CA LEU A 65 -2.33 2.33 -3.63
C LEU A 65 -3.59 1.96 -2.85
N ARG A 66 -3.65 2.27 -1.54
CA ARG A 66 -4.81 1.99 -0.70
C ARG A 66 -6.07 2.64 -1.26
N GLN A 67 -5.98 3.91 -1.67
CA GLN A 67 -7.11 4.61 -2.26
C GLN A 67 -7.53 4.00 -3.60
N GLY A 68 -6.59 3.55 -4.42
CA GLY A 68 -6.86 2.90 -5.70
C GLY A 68 -7.44 1.48 -5.58
N MET A 69 -7.22 0.80 -4.46
CA MET A 69 -7.84 -0.51 -4.16
C MET A 69 -9.26 -0.39 -3.62
N ALA A 70 -9.67 0.79 -3.14
CA ALA A 70 -11.01 0.99 -2.62
C ALA A 70 -12.06 0.81 -3.73
N PRO A 71 -13.20 0.14 -3.44
CA PRO A 71 -14.28 -0.01 -4.40
C PRO A 71 -14.90 1.36 -4.74
N ARG A 72 -15.27 1.57 -6.02
CA ARG A 72 -16.12 2.69 -6.43
C ARG A 72 -17.56 2.24 -6.65
N ASP A 73 -18.46 3.21 -6.76
CA ASP A 73 -19.88 2.98 -7.01
C ASP A 73 -20.10 2.04 -8.21
N GLY A 74 -20.71 0.88 -7.95
CA GLY A 74 -20.95 -0.17 -8.93
C GLY A 74 -19.91 -1.30 -8.97
N GLU A 75 -18.86 -1.25 -8.16
CA GLU A 75 -17.88 -2.33 -7.99
C GLU A 75 -18.18 -3.15 -6.73
N THR A 76 -17.87 -4.44 -6.76
CA THR A 76 -17.92 -5.29 -5.57
C THR A 76 -16.95 -4.79 -4.50
N ASP A 77 -17.37 -4.86 -3.24
CA ASP A 77 -16.56 -4.45 -2.07
C ASP A 77 -15.16 -5.08 -2.08
N LYS A 78 -15.05 -6.28 -2.64
CA LYS A 78 -13.80 -7.00 -2.82
C LYS A 78 -13.51 -7.21 -4.31
N PRO A 79 -12.25 -7.03 -4.74
CA PRO A 79 -11.85 -7.37 -6.10
C PRO A 79 -11.88 -8.89 -6.30
N ASP A 80 -12.26 -9.33 -7.50
CA ASP A 80 -12.33 -10.76 -7.88
C ASP A 80 -10.94 -11.33 -8.20
N GLY A 81 -10.00 -11.13 -7.28
CA GLY A 81 -8.61 -11.55 -7.39
C GLY A 81 -7.67 -10.49 -7.98
N LEU A 82 -6.43 -10.92 -8.26
CA LEU A 82 -5.32 -10.03 -8.64
C LEU A 82 -5.57 -9.27 -9.94
N GLY A 83 -6.23 -9.89 -10.92
CA GLY A 83 -6.52 -9.24 -12.21
C GLY A 83 -7.47 -8.06 -12.05
N ASP A 84 -8.52 -8.22 -11.24
CA ASP A 84 -9.45 -7.14 -10.94
C ASP A 84 -8.81 -6.05 -10.08
N LEU A 85 -7.97 -6.45 -9.11
CA LEU A 85 -7.16 -5.51 -8.31
C LEU A 85 -6.28 -4.60 -9.18
N ILE A 86 -5.54 -5.17 -10.14
CA ILE A 86 -4.68 -4.41 -11.07
C ILE A 86 -5.53 -3.49 -11.96
N LYS A 87 -6.70 -3.95 -12.40
CA LYS A 87 -7.63 -3.16 -13.22
C LYS A 87 -8.19 -1.95 -12.47
N ARG A 88 -8.45 -2.09 -11.15
CA ARG A 88 -8.84 -0.99 -10.27
C ARG A 88 -7.69 0.00 -10.06
N LEU A 89 -6.48 -0.49 -9.77
CA LEU A 89 -5.29 0.35 -9.57
C LEU A 89 -4.91 1.18 -10.80
N ARG A 90 -5.02 0.62 -12.01
CA ARG A 90 -4.69 1.31 -13.28
C ARG A 90 -5.56 2.53 -13.56
N ARG A 91 -6.68 2.70 -12.84
CA ARG A 91 -7.66 3.77 -13.06
C ARG A 91 -7.31 5.08 -12.34
N GLY A 92 -6.45 5.05 -11.33
CA GLY A 92 -6.24 6.22 -10.47
C GLY A 92 -4.95 6.25 -9.66
N THR A 93 -4.08 5.23 -9.79
CA THR A 93 -2.78 5.18 -9.12
C THR A 93 -1.66 5.39 -10.13
N ASP A 94 -0.54 5.97 -9.67
CA ASP A 94 0.64 6.23 -10.51
C ASP A 94 1.18 4.96 -11.21
N THR A 95 1.74 5.14 -12.40
CA THR A 95 2.25 4.05 -13.26
C THR A 95 3.39 3.29 -12.57
N GLU A 96 4.20 3.97 -11.76
CA GLU A 96 5.27 3.33 -10.98
C GLU A 96 4.69 2.34 -9.97
N THR A 97 3.66 2.74 -9.23
CA THR A 97 2.99 1.90 -8.23
C THR A 97 2.35 0.68 -8.89
N VAL A 98 1.64 0.87 -10.02
CA VAL A 98 1.06 -0.24 -10.78
C VAL A 98 2.16 -1.20 -11.24
N THR A 99 3.30 -0.69 -11.71
CA THR A 99 4.44 -1.51 -12.17
C THR A 99 5.05 -2.33 -11.02
N VAL A 100 5.26 -1.72 -9.86
CA VAL A 100 5.78 -2.41 -8.66
C VAL A 100 4.79 -3.49 -8.20
N VAL A 101 3.50 -3.20 -8.15
CA VAL A 101 2.47 -4.18 -7.76
C VAL A 101 2.44 -5.34 -8.74
N THR A 102 2.43 -5.06 -10.04
CA THR A 102 2.35 -6.09 -11.09
C THR A 102 3.59 -6.99 -11.12
N SER A 103 4.79 -6.39 -11.00
CA SER A 103 6.05 -7.14 -10.94
C SER A 103 6.17 -7.94 -9.65
N SER A 104 5.77 -7.38 -8.51
CA SER A 104 5.73 -8.08 -7.22
C SER A 104 4.76 -9.26 -7.26
N ALA A 105 3.59 -9.07 -7.86
CA ALA A 105 2.60 -10.14 -8.00
C ALA A 105 3.10 -11.27 -8.89
N GLY A 106 3.79 -10.95 -9.99
CA GLY A 106 4.45 -11.95 -10.85
C GLY A 106 5.50 -12.76 -10.09
N LEU A 107 6.40 -12.08 -9.37
CA LEU A 107 7.50 -12.71 -8.63
C LEU A 107 7.00 -13.52 -7.42
N CYS A 108 6.01 -13.01 -6.68
CA CYS A 108 5.39 -13.71 -5.57
C CYS A 108 4.53 -14.90 -6.01
N ALA A 109 3.93 -14.85 -7.22
CA ALA A 109 3.19 -15.99 -7.77
C ALA A 109 4.10 -17.16 -8.12
N ILE A 110 5.35 -16.90 -8.52
CA ILE A 110 6.36 -17.92 -8.86
C ILE A 110 7.31 -18.23 -7.70
N GLY A 111 7.13 -17.59 -6.53
CA GLY A 111 7.88 -17.87 -5.30
C GLY A 111 9.29 -17.28 -5.23
N ILE A 112 9.60 -16.23 -6.01
CA ILE A 112 10.92 -15.58 -6.09
C ILE A 112 10.86 -14.17 -5.46
N GLY A 113 9.95 -13.97 -4.50
CA GLY A 113 9.58 -12.65 -3.99
C GLY A 113 10.13 -12.35 -2.61
#